data_AF-A0A2D7K4H9-F1
#
_entry.id   AF-A0A2D7K4H9-F1
#
_cell.length_a   1.000
_cell.length_b   1.000
_cell.length_c   1.000
_cell.angle_alpha   90.00
_cell.angle_beta   90.00
_cell.angle_gamma   90.00
#
_symmetry.space_group_name_H-M   'P 1'
#
loop_
_entity.id
_entity.type
_entity.pdbx_description
1 polymer ?
#
loop_
_entity_poly.entity_id
_entity_poly.type
_entity_poly.pdbx_seq_one_letter_code
_entity_poly.pdbx_strand_id
1 'polypeptide(L)'
;MSIENKHNPDGTTTIKIVKILNGTDIVCVINQAQQNSPLLTLDKPLEIKYVPQITNIGVKDYIALVKWAAYTNDQLVTIPKDKILTITNASDEMIKSYTQVIGEYNMHDKLIRRDDNERTKRLMDREMMSENEMQELEEIFDSVVKQGKKKTIH
;
A
#
# COMPACT_ATOMS: atom_id res chain seq x y z
N MET A 1 12.84 13.89 9.44
CA MET A 1 12.51 14.10 10.87
C MET A 1 11.84 12.83 11.35
N SER A 2 12.55 12.00 12.11
CA SER A 2 12.07 10.68 12.55
C SER A 2 10.96 10.88 13.59
N ILE A 3 9.78 10.31 13.36
CA ILE A 3 8.71 10.31 14.35
C ILE A 3 9.08 9.22 15.36
N GLU A 4 9.78 9.59 16.44
CA GLU A 4 9.92 8.70 17.60
C GLU A 4 8.54 8.48 18.19
N ASN A 5 8.11 7.23 18.26
CA ASN A 5 6.83 6.90 18.87
C ASN A 5 6.95 6.98 20.40
N LYS A 6 6.79 8.19 20.92
CA LYS A 6 6.73 8.43 22.36
C LYS A 6 5.41 7.87 22.88
N HIS A 7 5.49 6.98 23.86
CA HIS A 7 4.34 6.69 24.69
C HIS A 7 3.97 7.98 25.42
N ASN A 8 2.72 8.40 25.26
CA ASN A 8 2.19 9.53 25.99
C ASN A 8 2.13 9.19 27.49
N PRO A 9 2.14 10.18 28.38
CA PRO A 9 2.08 9.98 29.83
C PRO A 9 0.86 9.19 30.32
N ASP A 10 -0.19 9.11 29.50
CA ASP A 10 -1.43 8.38 29.73
C ASP A 10 -1.36 6.90 29.25
N GLY A 11 -0.19 6.42 28.83
CA GLY A 11 0.02 5.07 28.32
C GLY A 11 -0.47 4.87 26.88
N THR A 12 -0.88 5.94 26.18
CA THR A 12 -1.36 5.85 24.80
C THR A 12 -0.26 6.12 23.78
N THR A 13 -0.37 5.53 22.59
CA THR A 13 0.57 5.79 21.48
C THR A 13 0.08 6.96 20.61
N THR A 14 0.98 7.68 19.97
CA THR A 14 0.60 8.78 19.05
C THR A 14 -0.03 8.27 17.75
N ILE A 15 0.36 7.06 17.33
CA ILE A 15 -0.16 6.36 16.16
C ILE A 15 -1.39 5.56 16.57
N LYS A 16 -2.50 5.78 15.86
CA LYS A 16 -3.81 5.19 16.12
C LYS A 16 -4.32 4.46 14.90
N ILE A 17 -5.22 3.52 15.13
CA ILE A 17 -6.07 2.92 14.10
C ILE A 17 -7.47 3.53 14.23
N VAL A 18 -7.97 4.06 13.12
CA VAL A 18 -9.27 4.72 13.00
C VAL A 18 -10.13 3.87 12.06
N LYS A 19 -11.23 3.34 12.59
CA LYS A 19 -12.26 2.68 11.78
C LYS A 19 -13.30 3.71 11.38
N ILE A 20 -13.53 3.89 10.09
CA ILE A 20 -14.50 4.85 9.55
C ILE A 20 -15.82 4.11 9.25
N LEU A 21 -16.94 4.83 9.17
CA LEU A 21 -18.29 4.27 8.92
C LEU A 21 -18.39 3.36 7.69
N ASN A 22 -17.57 3.57 6.67
CA ASN A 22 -17.55 2.75 5.46
C ASN A 22 -16.86 1.39 5.66
N GLY A 23 -16.39 1.09 6.88
CA GLY A 23 -15.67 -0.14 7.22
C GLY A 23 -14.16 -0.07 6.97
N THR A 24 -13.63 1.03 6.43
CA THR A 24 -12.19 1.21 6.20
C THR A 24 -11.44 1.41 7.51
N ASP A 25 -10.32 0.70 7.67
CA ASP A 25 -9.36 0.92 8.74
C ASP A 25 -8.20 1.78 8.24
N ILE A 26 -7.91 2.86 8.97
CA ILE A 26 -6.81 3.80 8.69
C ILE A 26 -5.84 3.79 9.86
N VAL A 27 -4.56 3.66 9.58
CA VAL A 27 -3.50 3.97 10.55
C VAL A 27 -2.96 5.37 10.29
N CYS A 28 -2.83 6.18 11.35
CA CYS A 28 -2.40 7.57 11.25
C CYS A 28 -1.88 8.11 12.59
N VAL A 29 -1.27 9.29 12.56
CA VAL A 29 -1.00 10.06 13.78
C VAL A 29 -2.15 11.01 14.05
N ILE A 30 -2.64 11.04 15.29
CA ILE A 30 -3.74 11.94 15.70
C ILE A 30 -3.20 12.99 16.66
N ASN A 31 -3.40 14.26 16.31
CA ASN A 31 -3.06 15.36 17.20
C ASN A 31 -4.16 15.58 18.25
N GLN A 32 -3.84 15.31 19.51
CA GLN A 32 -4.77 15.44 20.64
C GLN A 32 -5.15 16.90 20.94
N ALA A 33 -4.53 17.91 20.34
CA ALA A 33 -4.91 19.30 20.54
C ALA A 33 -6.32 19.65 20.02
N GLN A 34 -6.94 18.78 19.21
CA GLN A 34 -8.24 19.01 18.56
C GLN A 34 -9.43 18.32 19.26
N GLN A 35 -9.34 18.06 20.57
CA GLN A 35 -10.40 17.40 21.35
C GLN A 35 -11.77 18.10 21.22
N ASN A 36 -11.80 19.43 21.17
CA ASN A 36 -13.05 20.21 21.13
C ASN A 36 -13.59 20.50 19.72
N SER A 37 -12.86 20.16 18.66
CA SER A 37 -13.32 20.37 17.28
C SER A 37 -14.31 19.28 16.85
N PRO A 38 -15.36 19.57 16.06
CA PRO A 38 -16.17 18.53 15.42
C PRO A 38 -15.39 17.74 14.35
N LEU A 39 -14.23 18.28 13.94
CA LEU A 39 -13.34 17.68 12.98
C LEU A 39 -12.12 17.06 13.67
N LEU A 40 -11.58 16.01 13.07
CA LEU A 40 -10.36 15.35 13.49
C LEU A 40 -9.34 15.40 12.34
N THR A 41 -8.14 15.87 12.62
CA THR A 41 -7.04 15.89 11.65
C THR A 41 -6.18 14.64 11.82
N LEU A 42 -6.06 13.88 10.74
CA LEU A 42 -5.21 12.71 10.61
C LEU A 42 -3.93 13.12 9.90
N ASP A 43 -2.77 12.88 10.51
CA ASP A 43 -1.47 13.09 9.89
C ASP A 43 -0.96 11.78 9.27
N LYS A 44 -0.57 11.86 8.01
CA LYS A 44 -0.12 10.79 7.11
C LYS A 44 -0.99 9.53 7.13
N PRO A 45 -2.31 9.64 6.87
CA PRO A 45 -3.20 8.48 6.93
C PRO A 45 -2.90 7.44 5.85
N LEU A 46 -2.72 6.19 6.28
CA LEU A 46 -2.61 5.01 5.44
C LEU A 46 -3.80 4.08 5.67
N GLU A 47 -4.44 3.62 4.59
CA GLU A 47 -5.45 2.56 4.60
C GLU A 47 -4.80 1.20 4.82
N ILE A 48 -5.40 0.40 5.69
CA ILE A 48 -5.03 -1.00 5.95
C ILE A 48 -5.79 -1.89 4.98
N LYS A 49 -5.08 -2.60 4.10
CA LYS A 49 -5.63 -3.60 3.16
C LYS A 49 -5.26 -5.00 3.59
N TYR A 50 -6.25 -5.87 3.69
CA TYR A 50 -6.07 -7.31 3.90
C TYR A 50 -6.07 -8.01 2.54
N VAL A 51 -4.91 -8.53 2.14
CA VAL A 51 -4.72 -9.24 0.88
C VAL A 51 -4.53 -10.73 1.19
N PRO A 52 -5.48 -11.60 0.84
CA PRO A 52 -5.33 -13.03 1.07
C PRO A 52 -4.20 -13.56 0.18
N GLN A 53 -3.24 -14.26 0.78
CA GLN A 53 -2.15 -14.93 0.07
C GLN A 53 -2.23 -16.43 0.29
N ILE A 54 -2.28 -17.18 -0.82
CA ILE A 54 -2.16 -18.64 -0.79
C ILE A 54 -0.69 -18.98 -0.57
N THR A 55 -0.42 -19.70 0.50
CA THR A 55 0.90 -20.20 0.86
C THR A 55 0.89 -21.73 0.91
N ASN A 56 2.07 -22.37 0.88
CA ASN A 56 2.21 -23.83 0.89
C ASN A 56 1.60 -24.52 2.14
N ILE A 57 1.29 -23.75 3.19
CA ILE A 57 0.72 -24.19 4.47
C ILE A 57 -0.73 -23.70 4.69
N GLY A 58 -1.32 -22.99 3.71
CA GLY A 58 -2.70 -22.49 3.77
C GLY A 58 -2.84 -21.05 3.29
N VAL A 59 -4.02 -20.45 3.53
CA VAL A 59 -4.28 -19.04 3.23
C VAL A 59 -3.88 -18.18 4.42
N LYS A 60 -3.03 -17.17 4.19
CA LYS A 60 -2.66 -16.17 5.20
C LYS A 60 -3.01 -14.78 4.67
N ASP A 61 -3.63 -13.96 5.50
CA ASP A 61 -3.88 -12.55 5.18
C ASP A 61 -2.59 -11.74 5.36
N TYR A 62 -2.13 -11.15 4.26
CA TYR A 62 -1.07 -10.15 4.26
C TYR A 62 -1.67 -8.76 4.47
N ILE A 63 -1.08 -7.98 5.37
CA ILE A 63 -1.51 -6.60 5.65
C ILE A 63 -0.63 -5.65 4.83
N ALA A 64 -1.25 -4.87 3.96
CA ALA A 64 -0.62 -3.80 3.20
C ALA A 64 -1.09 -2.43 3.70
N LEU A 65 -0.18 -1.46 3.71
CA LEU A 65 -0.48 -0.06 4.00
C LEU A 65 -0.44 0.75 2.72
N VAL A 66 -1.54 1.43 2.40
CA VAL A 66 -1.70 2.21 1.16
C VAL A 66 -2.05 3.64 1.51
N LYS A 67 -1.51 4.63 0.81
CA LYS A 67 -1.89 6.03 1.07
C LYS A 67 -3.39 6.23 0.86
N TRP A 68 -4.08 6.70 1.89
CA TRP A 68 -5.54 6.78 1.87
C TRP A 68 -6.05 7.83 0.88
N ALA A 69 -5.49 9.05 0.94
CA ALA A 69 -5.78 10.13 0.01
C ALA A 69 -4.71 10.17 -1.11
N ALA A 70 -4.65 9.12 -1.93
CA ALA A 70 -3.56 8.92 -2.90
C ALA A 70 -3.49 9.95 -4.04
N TYR A 71 -4.57 10.68 -4.32
CA TYR A 71 -4.61 11.69 -5.39
C TYR A 71 -4.24 13.10 -4.92
N THR A 72 -3.69 13.25 -3.71
CA THR A 72 -3.20 14.52 -3.18
C THR A 72 -1.84 14.37 -2.52
N ASN A 73 -1.05 15.45 -2.52
CA ASN A 73 0.20 15.54 -1.78
C ASN A 73 0.00 15.95 -0.31
N ASP A 74 -1.26 16.18 0.10
CA ASP A 74 -1.58 16.56 1.47
C ASP A 74 -1.17 15.46 2.45
N GLN A 75 -0.47 15.88 3.50
CA GLN A 75 -0.10 15.00 4.61
C GLN A 75 -1.17 15.00 5.70
N LEU A 76 -1.92 16.09 5.82
CA LEU A 76 -2.98 16.24 6.79
C LEU A 76 -4.32 16.06 6.09
N VAL A 77 -5.14 15.15 6.60
CA VAL A 77 -6.52 14.94 6.13
C VAL A 77 -7.46 15.18 7.29
N THR A 78 -8.43 16.06 7.09
CA THR A 78 -9.42 16.38 8.11
C THR A 78 -10.72 15.63 7.83
N ILE A 79 -11.23 14.91 8.82
CA ILE A 79 -12.49 14.16 8.74
C ILE A 79 -13.44 14.58 9.86
N PRO A 80 -14.76 14.58 9.61
CA PRO A 80 -15.74 14.77 10.67
C PRO A 80 -15.73 13.60 11.68
N LYS A 81 -15.81 13.91 12.98
CA LYS A 81 -15.82 12.89 14.04
C LYS A 81 -17.04 11.97 13.98
N ASP A 82 -18.17 12.46 13.45
CA ASP A 82 -19.40 11.66 13.25
C ASP A 82 -19.22 10.55 12.18
N LYS A 83 -18.12 10.57 11.41
CA LYS A 83 -17.79 9.50 10.45
C LYS A 83 -16.88 8.43 11.04
N ILE A 84 -16.44 8.57 12.29
CA ILE A 84 -15.53 7.63 12.95
C ILE A 84 -16.34 6.66 13.80
N LEU A 85 -16.11 5.35 13.60
CA LEU A 85 -16.67 4.29 14.42
C LEU A 85 -15.85 4.07 15.69
N THR A 86 -14.53 3.89 15.53
CA THR A 86 -13.64 3.60 16.65
C THR A 86 -12.26 4.20 16.44
N ILE A 87 -11.60 4.58 17.52
CA ILE A 87 -10.18 4.93 17.54
C ILE A 87 -9.50 4.01 18.56
N THR A 88 -8.46 3.30 18.13
CA THR A 88 -7.71 2.37 18.99
C THR A 88 -6.20 2.64 18.89
N ASN A 89 -5.46 2.21 19.91
CA ASN A 89 -4.00 2.28 19.88
C ASN A 89 -3.47 1.29 18.84
N ALA A 90 -2.51 1.72 18.02
CA ALA A 90 -1.78 0.80 17.16
C ALA A 90 -0.87 -0.12 18.01
N SER A 91 -0.74 -1.38 17.60
CA SER A 91 0.22 -2.33 18.18
C SER A 91 1.67 -1.97 17.78
N ASP A 92 2.65 -2.48 18.53
CA ASP A 92 4.08 -2.23 18.23
C ASP A 92 4.48 -2.67 16.82
N GLU A 93 3.91 -3.76 16.31
CA GLU A 93 4.15 -4.24 14.95
C GLU A 93 3.60 -3.27 13.90
N MET A 94 2.36 -2.80 14.10
CA MET A 94 1.73 -1.81 13.21
C MET A 94 2.51 -0.49 13.22
N ILE A 95 2.95 -0.04 14.39
CA ILE A 95 3.78 1.17 14.55
C ILE A 95 5.07 1.07 13.72
N LYS A 96 5.78 -0.07 13.79
CA LYS A 96 7.00 -0.30 13.02
C LYS A 96 6.71 -0.27 11.52
N SER A 97 5.69 -0.99 11.07
CA SER A 97 5.27 -1.02 9.67
C SER A 97 4.88 0.36 9.15
N TYR A 98 4.04 1.09 9.90
CA TYR A 98 3.64 2.46 9.58
C TYR A 98 4.84 3.39 9.45
N THR A 99 5.75 3.37 10.43
CA THR A 99 6.93 4.25 10.46
C THR A 99 7.86 4.02 9.27
N GLN A 100 7.98 2.76 8.82
CA GLN A 100 8.73 2.40 7.63
C GLN A 100 8.09 2.98 6.36
N VAL A 101 6.76 2.85 6.20
CA VAL A 101 6.05 3.29 5.00
C VAL A 101 5.99 4.82 4.90
N ILE A 102 5.79 5.54 6.01
CA ILE A 102 5.72 7.01 5.98
C ILE A 102 7.07 7.69 5.67
N GLY A 103 8.20 6.97 5.76
CA GLY A 103 9.50 7.48 5.30
C GLY A 103 9.49 7.88 3.83
N GLU A 104 8.64 7.21 3.04
CA GLU A 104 8.45 7.42 1.60
C GLU A 104 7.08 8.01 1.26
N TYR A 105 6.38 8.61 2.23
CA TYR A 105 4.96 9.02 2.12
C TYR A 105 4.63 9.93 0.92
N ASN A 106 5.57 10.77 0.49
CA ASN A 106 5.41 11.67 -0.66
C ASN A 106 6.05 11.12 -1.95
N MET A 107 6.74 9.98 -1.91
CA MET A 107 7.28 9.33 -3.10
C MET A 107 6.18 8.54 -3.81
N HIS A 108 5.16 9.27 -4.27
CA HIS A 108 4.05 8.74 -5.06
C HIS A 108 4.47 8.03 -6.36
N ASP A 109 5.73 8.19 -6.75
CA ASP A 109 6.25 7.84 -8.07
C ASP A 109 7.36 6.78 -8.05
N LYS A 110 7.83 6.39 -6.87
CA LYS A 110 8.28 5.00 -6.77
C LYS A 110 6.99 4.21 -6.69
N LEU A 111 6.54 3.73 -7.86
CA LEU A 111 6.13 2.32 -7.94
C LEU A 111 6.98 1.62 -6.88
N ILE A 112 6.38 0.94 -5.90
CA ILE A 112 7.11 -0.12 -5.23
C ILE A 112 7.49 -1.03 -6.38
N ARG A 113 8.62 -0.74 -7.03
CA ARG A 113 9.34 -1.67 -7.84
C ARG A 113 9.49 -2.76 -6.83
N ARG A 114 8.79 -3.86 -7.06
CA ARG A 114 8.93 -5.05 -6.24
C ARG A 114 10.38 -5.61 -6.33
N ASP A 115 11.32 -4.85 -6.88
CA ASP A 115 12.75 -5.06 -6.98
C ASP A 115 13.45 -5.18 -5.61
N ASP A 116 12.97 -4.50 -4.56
CA ASP A 116 13.72 -4.45 -3.29
C ASP A 116 13.53 -5.68 -2.39
N ASN A 117 12.64 -6.62 -2.76
CA ASN A 117 12.49 -7.89 -2.04
C ASN A 117 13.15 -9.01 -2.84
N GLU A 118 14.24 -9.59 -2.32
CA GLU A 118 14.95 -10.73 -2.96
C GLU A 118 14.00 -11.84 -3.39
N ARG A 119 12.95 -12.09 -2.61
CA ARG A 119 11.98 -13.14 -2.91
C ARG A 119 11.18 -12.82 -4.17
N THR A 120 10.87 -11.54 -4.39
CA THR A 120 10.15 -11.10 -5.59
C THR A 120 11.07 -11.00 -6.79
N LYS A 121 12.32 -10.57 -6.59
CA LYS A 121 13.36 -10.63 -7.61
C LYS A 121 13.54 -12.06 -8.15
N ARG A 122 13.63 -13.05 -7.26
CA ARG A 122 13.71 -14.48 -7.66
C ARG A 122 12.46 -15.00 -8.37
N LEU A 123 11.27 -14.47 -8.05
CA LEU A 123 10.03 -14.84 -8.74
C LEU A 123 9.97 -14.19 -10.13
N MET A 124 10.40 -12.93 -10.27
CA MET A 124 10.53 -12.25 -11.55
C MET A 124 11.60 -12.90 -12.42
N ASP A 125 12.79 -13.19 -11.88
CA ASP A 125 13.87 -13.91 -12.59
C ASP A 125 13.39 -15.29 -13.08
N ARG A 126 12.45 -15.91 -12.36
CA ARG A 126 11.85 -17.20 -12.74
C ARG A 126 10.72 -17.07 -13.77
N GLU A 127 10.04 -15.92 -13.84
CA GLU A 127 8.95 -15.63 -14.80
C GLU A 127 9.42 -14.87 -16.04
N MET A 128 10.64 -14.30 -16.03
CA MET A 128 11.27 -13.72 -17.20
C MET A 128 11.67 -14.84 -18.15
N MET A 129 11.07 -14.84 -19.35
CA MET A 129 11.52 -15.66 -20.47
C MET A 129 13.00 -15.34 -20.76
N SER A 130 13.79 -16.38 -21.00
CA SER A 130 15.16 -16.21 -21.46
C SER A 130 15.20 -15.41 -22.77
N GLU A 131 16.35 -14.78 -23.07
CA GLU A 131 16.52 -14.03 -24.32
C GLU A 131 16.20 -14.88 -25.56
N ASN A 132 16.47 -16.18 -25.49
CA ASN A 132 16.14 -17.15 -26.54
C ASN A 132 14.62 -17.37 -26.67
N GLU A 133 13.91 -17.58 -25.56
CA GLU A 133 12.45 -17.74 -25.56
C GLU A 133 11.73 -16.46 -26.03
N MET A 134 12.31 -15.29 -25.74
CA MET A 134 11.81 -14.01 -26.23
C MET A 134 11.99 -13.86 -27.74
N GLN A 135 13.15 -14.26 -28.28
CA GLN A 135 13.39 -14.30 -29.72
C GLN A 135 12.46 -15.28 -30.44
N GLU A 136 12.25 -16.47 -29.87
CA GLU A 136 11.31 -17.44 -30.42
C GLU A 136 9.87 -16.88 -30.45
N LEU A 137 9.45 -16.16 -29.41
CA LEU A 137 8.14 -15.50 -29.38
C LEU A 137 8.02 -14.40 -30.43
N GLU A 138 9.07 -13.58 -30.61
CA GLU A 138 9.11 -12.54 -31.63
C GLU A 138 9.01 -13.15 -33.03
N GLU A 139 9.76 -14.20 -33.34
CA GLU A 139 9.68 -14.90 -34.62
C GLU A 139 8.30 -15.50 -34.88
N ILE A 140 7.68 -16.11 -33.86
CA ILE A 140 6.31 -16.63 -33.94
C ILE A 140 5.33 -15.49 -34.23
N PHE A 141 5.41 -14.38 -33.52
CA PHE A 141 4.52 -13.23 -33.71
C PHE A 141 4.64 -12.64 -35.12
N ASP A 142 5.87 -12.50 -35.60
CA ASP A 142 6.19 -11.98 -36.94
C ASP A 142 5.65 -12.90 -38.05
N SER A 143 5.72 -14.22 -37.83
CA SER A 143 5.17 -15.21 -38.76
C SER A 143 3.63 -15.14 -38.84
N VAL A 144 2.95 -14.96 -37.70
CA VAL A 144 1.48 -14.84 -37.61
C VAL A 144 1.00 -13.55 -38.27
N VAL A 145 1.68 -12.43 -38.02
CA VAL A 145 1.37 -11.13 -38.66
C VAL A 145 1.56 -11.20 -40.18
N LYS A 146 2.60 -11.90 -40.66
CA LYS A 146 2.84 -12.11 -42.10
C LYS A 146 1.80 -13.03 -42.75
N GLN A 147 1.30 -14.04 -42.04
CA GLN A 147 0.24 -14.91 -42.55
C GLN A 147 -1.13 -14.21 -42.60
N GLY A 148 -1.42 -13.31 -41.66
CA GLY A 148 -2.66 -12.51 -41.65
C GLY A 148 -2.80 -11.53 -42.84
N LYS A 149 -1.70 -11.13 -43.48
CA LYS A 149 -1.70 -10.21 -44.64
C LYS A 149 -1.91 -10.89 -46.01
N LYS A 150 -1.97 -12.22 -46.09
CA LYS A 150 -2.07 -12.96 -47.37
C LYS A 150 -3.47 -13.51 -47.72
N LYS A 151 -4.52 -13.11 -47.01
CA LYS A 151 -5.91 -13.44 -47.41
C LYS A 151 -6.79 -12.19 -47.50
N THR A 152 -6.58 -11.41 -48.54
CA THR A 152 -7.67 -10.72 -49.21
C THR A 152 -7.54 -11.10 -50.69
N ILE A 153 -8.25 -12.16 -51.05
CA ILE A 153 -8.44 -12.57 -52.44
C ILE A 153 -9.55 -11.66 -52.97
N HIS A 154 -9.22 -10.81 -53.95
CA HIS A 154 -10.19 -10.09 -54.77
C HIS A 154 -10.84 -11.04 -55.78
#